data_AF-A0A536XS15-F1
#
_entry.id   AF-A0A536XS15-F1
#
_cell.length_a   1.000
_cell.length_b   1.000
_cell.length_c   1.000
_cell.angle_alpha   90.00
_cell.angle_beta   90.00
_cell.angle_gamma   90.00
#
_symmetry.space_group_name_H-M   'P 1'
#
loop_
_entity.id
_entity.type
_entity.pdbx_description
1 polymer ?
#
loop_
_entity_poly.entity_id
_entity_poly.type
_entity_poly.pdbx_seq_one_letter_code
_entity_poly.pdbx_strand_id
1 'polypeptide(L)'
;MSNMNDAMGLRMRYGNTNTNGQFDTEYDPTSATVWGFMNPKGNPCFSLALLKEIREHDAALEANGGVITVEGESYPVRYYVGASRAPGAYNLGGDLGLFMLLIKAHDRTALGRYAEKCIDNLYAR
;
A
#
# COMPACT_ATOMS: atom_id res chain seq x y z
N MET A 1 -22.45 -20.73 15.78
CA MET A 1 -22.36 -19.33 15.33
C MET A 1 -21.08 -18.78 15.96
N SER A 2 -20.02 -18.56 15.18
CA SER A 2 -18.82 -17.89 15.71
C SER A 2 -19.21 -16.46 16.02
N ASN A 3 -18.92 -15.99 17.23
CA ASN A 3 -19.34 -14.68 17.68
C ASN A 3 -18.19 -13.68 17.46
N MET A 4 -18.50 -12.40 17.31
CA MET A 4 -17.55 -11.32 16.97
C MET A 4 -16.37 -11.18 17.97
N ASN A 5 -16.50 -11.75 19.18
CA ASN A 5 -15.42 -11.86 20.16
C ASN A 5 -14.29 -12.84 19.76
N ASP A 6 -14.53 -13.77 18.84
CA ASP A 6 -13.52 -14.74 18.36
C ASP A 6 -12.51 -14.09 17.39
N ALA A 7 -12.85 -12.92 16.82
CA ALA A 7 -12.01 -12.16 15.88
C ALA A 7 -11.23 -11.01 16.55
N MET A 8 -11.40 -10.80 17.86
CA MET A 8 -10.60 -9.83 18.62
C MET A 8 -9.11 -10.19 18.53
N GLY A 9 -8.35 -9.38 17.81
CA GLY A 9 -6.92 -9.61 17.54
C GLY A 9 -6.60 -10.27 16.19
N LEU A 10 -7.60 -10.67 15.39
CA LEU A 10 -7.38 -11.15 14.03
C LEU A 10 -7.59 -10.00 13.03
N ARG A 11 -6.51 -9.61 12.35
CA ARG A 11 -6.59 -8.65 11.23
C ARG A 11 -7.35 -9.28 10.07
N MET A 12 -8.30 -8.52 9.52
CA MET A 12 -9.15 -8.94 8.40
C MET A 12 -8.61 -8.37 7.10
N ARG A 13 -8.43 -9.22 6.08
CA ARG A 13 -8.05 -8.73 4.74
C ARG A 13 -9.22 -8.00 4.09
N TYR A 14 -8.92 -6.92 3.38
CA TYR A 14 -9.90 -6.16 2.62
C TYR A 14 -9.26 -5.54 1.37
N GLY A 15 -10.07 -4.94 0.50
CA GLY A 15 -9.56 -4.25 -0.69
C GLY A 15 -9.19 -5.22 -1.82
N ASN A 16 -8.19 -4.84 -2.61
CA ASN A 16 -7.79 -5.61 -3.78
C ASN A 16 -7.11 -6.94 -3.36
N THR A 17 -7.75 -8.07 -3.67
CA THR A 17 -7.25 -9.42 -3.37
C THR A 17 -6.44 -10.03 -4.51
N ASN A 18 -6.00 -9.22 -5.48
CA ASN A 18 -5.15 -9.67 -6.57
C ASN A 18 -3.86 -10.30 -6.03
N THR A 19 -3.73 -11.61 -6.17
CA THR A 19 -2.55 -12.37 -5.72
C THR A 19 -1.25 -11.93 -6.38
N ASN A 20 -1.35 -11.31 -7.56
CA ASN A 20 -0.21 -10.75 -8.28
C ASN A 20 0.07 -9.26 -7.98
N GLY A 21 -0.69 -8.65 -7.07
CA GLY A 21 -0.46 -7.27 -6.61
C GLY A 21 0.83 -7.11 -5.81
N GLN A 22 1.32 -5.88 -5.72
CA GLN A 22 2.47 -5.47 -4.91
C GLN A 22 2.07 -4.80 -3.59
N PHE A 23 0.78 -4.59 -3.31
CA PHE A 23 0.30 -3.99 -2.08
C PHE A 23 -0.89 -4.78 -1.51
N ASP A 24 -0.76 -5.23 -0.26
CA ASP A 24 -1.81 -5.93 0.47
C ASP A 24 -2.36 -5.05 1.60
N THR A 25 -3.66 -5.18 1.90
CA THR A 25 -4.30 -4.41 2.96
C THR A 25 -5.04 -5.28 3.96
N GLU A 26 -4.84 -4.97 5.24
CA GLU A 26 -5.48 -5.64 6.36
C GLU A 26 -6.05 -4.60 7.34
N TYR A 27 -7.13 -4.92 8.02
CA TYR A 27 -7.76 -4.07 9.02
C TYR A 27 -7.80 -4.75 10.38
N ASP A 28 -7.34 -4.04 11.40
CA ASP A 28 -7.46 -4.43 12.79
C ASP A 28 -8.71 -3.75 13.40
N PRO A 29 -9.80 -4.49 13.65
CA PRO A 29 -11.01 -3.92 14.24
C PRO A 29 -10.83 -3.52 15.71
N THR A 30 -9.88 -4.12 16.43
CA THR A 30 -9.65 -3.82 17.85
C THR A 30 -9.06 -2.42 18.04
N SER A 31 -8.19 -1.98 17.14
CA SER A 31 -7.58 -0.64 17.18
C SER A 31 -8.09 0.30 16.09
N ALA A 32 -9.05 -0.11 15.27
CA ALA A 32 -9.50 0.62 14.09
C ALA A 32 -8.34 1.05 13.17
N THR A 33 -7.42 0.12 12.90
CA THR A 33 -6.16 0.39 12.19
C THR A 33 -6.11 -0.29 10.84
N VAL A 34 -5.81 0.48 9.79
CA VAL A 34 -5.42 -0.05 8.49
C VAL A 34 -3.94 -0.38 8.49
N TRP A 35 -3.60 -1.56 7.99
CA TRP A 35 -2.24 -1.99 7.72
C TRP A 35 -2.04 -2.13 6.21
N GLY A 36 -1.19 -1.28 5.66
CA GLY A 36 -0.77 -1.32 4.26
C GLY A 36 0.57 -2.02 4.11
N PHE A 37 0.58 -3.22 3.54
CA PHE A 37 1.76 -4.04 3.38
C PHE A 37 2.33 -3.96 1.96
N MET A 38 3.56 -3.50 1.83
CA MET A 38 4.33 -3.69 0.59
C MET A 38 4.64 -5.18 0.40
N ASN A 39 4.23 -5.74 -0.73
CA ASN A 39 4.40 -7.15 -1.12
C ASN A 39 5.08 -7.29 -2.49
N PRO A 40 6.34 -6.81 -2.62
CA PRO A 40 7.02 -6.73 -3.90
C PRO A 40 7.22 -8.11 -4.53
N LYS A 41 6.98 -8.22 -5.83
CA LYS A 41 7.23 -9.47 -6.61
C LYS A 41 8.68 -9.60 -7.11
N GLY A 42 9.52 -8.61 -6.81
CA GLY A 42 10.93 -8.56 -7.17
C GLY A 42 11.72 -7.83 -6.10
N ASN A 43 12.64 -6.95 -6.50
CA ASN A 43 13.39 -6.14 -5.55
C ASN A 43 12.42 -5.31 -4.69
N PRO A 44 12.55 -5.33 -3.35
CA PRO A 44 11.65 -4.61 -2.46
C PRO A 44 11.92 -3.11 -2.50
N CYS A 45 11.46 -2.44 -3.55
CA CYS A 45 11.66 -1.02 -3.83
C CYS A 45 10.34 -0.35 -4.25
N PHE A 46 10.33 0.97 -4.32
CA PHE A 46 9.22 1.76 -4.85
C PHE A 46 9.16 1.67 -6.38
N SER A 47 8.75 0.51 -6.88
CA SER A 47 8.42 0.31 -8.30
C SER A 47 7.21 1.16 -8.68
N LEU A 48 7.07 1.49 -9.98
CA LEU A 48 5.89 2.23 -10.47
C LEU A 48 4.57 1.50 -10.18
N ALA A 49 4.59 0.16 -10.20
CA ALA A 49 3.41 -0.65 -9.88
C ALA A 49 3.03 -0.51 -8.41
N LEU A 50 4.01 -0.62 -7.49
CA LEU A 50 3.77 -0.45 -6.07
C LEU A 50 3.24 0.95 -5.74
N LEU A 51 3.87 2.00 -6.29
CA LEU A 51 3.45 3.38 -6.09
C LEU A 51 2.03 3.65 -6.61
N LYS A 52 1.64 2.99 -7.70
CA LYS A 52 0.27 3.08 -8.23
C LYS A 52 -0.73 2.44 -7.28
N GLU A 53 -0.46 1.21 -6.82
CA GLU A 53 -1.39 0.47 -5.97
C GLU A 53 -1.57 1.13 -4.58
N ILE A 54 -0.49 1.66 -4.00
CA ILE A 54 -0.57 2.44 -2.76
C ILE A 54 -1.48 3.67 -2.96
N ARG A 55 -1.23 4.47 -4.01
CA ARG A 55 -2.01 5.68 -4.26
C ARG A 55 -3.48 5.39 -4.56
N GLU A 56 -3.77 4.31 -5.26
CA GLU A 56 -5.15 3.88 -5.53
C GLU A 56 -5.88 3.51 -4.24
N HIS A 57 -5.23 2.77 -3.34
CA HIS A 57 -5.79 2.46 -2.03
C HIS A 57 -6.02 3.73 -1.20
N ASP A 58 -5.00 4.58 -1.07
CA ASP A 58 -5.05 5.75 -0.20
C ASP A 58 -6.07 6.79 -0.72
N ALA A 59 -6.17 6.97 -2.03
CA ALA A 59 -7.20 7.82 -2.64
C ALA A 59 -8.62 7.30 -2.39
N ALA A 60 -8.83 5.99 -2.40
CA ALA A 60 -10.14 5.40 -2.07
C ALA A 60 -10.48 5.61 -0.58
N LEU A 61 -9.49 5.49 0.30
CA LEU A 61 -9.68 5.72 1.74
C LEU A 61 -10.02 7.19 2.03
N GLU A 62 -9.33 8.13 1.38
CA GLU A 62 -9.63 9.57 1.45
C GLU A 62 -11.04 9.89 0.94
N ALA A 63 -11.39 9.37 -0.24
CA ALA A 63 -12.69 9.63 -0.87
C ALA A 63 -13.87 9.11 -0.03
N ASN A 64 -13.67 8.03 0.71
CA ASN A 64 -14.68 7.45 1.60
C ASN A 64 -14.66 8.03 3.03
N GLY A 65 -13.87 9.09 3.27
CA GLY A 65 -13.82 9.78 4.56
C GLY A 65 -13.19 8.93 5.68
N GLY A 66 -12.23 8.07 5.35
CA GLY A 66 -11.58 7.19 6.33
C GLY A 66 -12.46 6.00 6.76
N VAL A 67 -13.33 5.52 5.87
CA VAL A 67 -14.16 4.34 6.10
C VAL A 67 -13.77 3.25 5.10
N ILE A 68 -13.65 2.02 5.58
CA ILE A 68 -13.44 0.83 4.74
C ILE A 68 -14.63 -0.12 4.85
N THR A 69 -14.78 -1.00 3.87
CA THR A 69 -15.79 -2.06 3.89
C THR A 69 -15.10 -3.42 3.93
N VAL A 70 -15.48 -4.24 4.90
CA VAL A 70 -14.98 -5.61 5.07
C VAL A 70 -16.18 -6.54 5.19
N GLU A 71 -16.29 -7.51 4.29
CA GLU A 71 -17.40 -8.49 4.24
C GLU A 71 -18.80 -7.85 4.23
N GLY A 72 -18.94 -6.65 3.63
CA GLY A 72 -20.20 -5.92 3.52
C GLY A 72 -20.48 -4.95 4.67
N GLU A 73 -19.68 -5.00 5.75
CA GLU A 73 -19.80 -4.11 6.90
C GLU A 73 -18.81 -2.95 6.80
N SER A 74 -19.23 -1.77 7.27
CA SER A 74 -18.42 -0.54 7.20
C SER A 74 -17.74 -0.23 8.53
N TYR A 75 -16.45 0.08 8.47
CA TYR A 75 -15.62 0.32 9.66
C TYR A 75 -14.85 1.64 9.53
N PRO A 76 -14.82 2.47 10.59
CA PRO A 76 -13.99 3.67 10.61
C PRO A 76 -12.51 3.30 10.77
N VAL A 77 -11.65 4.08 10.13
CA VAL A 77 -10.19 3.99 10.25
C VAL A 77 -9.69 5.16 11.09
N ARG A 78 -8.92 4.85 12.13
CA ARG A 78 -8.31 5.84 13.05
C ARG A 78 -6.80 5.93 12.90
N TYR A 79 -6.17 4.83 12.49
CA TYR A 79 -4.72 4.75 12.34
C TYR A 79 -4.36 4.04 11.04
N TYR A 80 -3.21 4.41 10.49
CA TYR A 80 -2.63 3.78 9.32
C TYR A 80 -1.21 3.32 9.67
N VAL A 81 -0.90 2.06 9.40
CA VAL A 81 0.44 1.49 9.57
C VAL A 81 0.99 1.04 8.22
N GLY A 82 2.11 1.62 7.81
CA GLY A 82 2.91 1.13 6.69
C GLY A 82 3.78 -0.05 7.12
N ALA A 83 3.67 -1.18 6.42
CA ALA A 83 4.38 -2.41 6.72
C ALA A 83 4.94 -3.07 5.45
N SER A 84 5.70 -4.15 5.61
CA SER A 84 6.28 -4.89 4.50
C SER A 84 6.17 -6.40 4.71
N ARG A 85 5.94 -7.12 3.61
CA ARG A 85 6.01 -8.58 3.51
C ARG A 85 7.34 -9.04 2.91
N ALA A 86 8.22 -8.13 2.52
CA ALA A 86 9.53 -8.49 1.99
C ALA A 86 10.40 -9.17 3.08
N PRO A 87 10.91 -10.38 2.85
CA PRO A 87 11.79 -11.04 3.81
C PRO A 87 13.09 -10.25 4.01
N GLY A 88 13.43 -9.92 5.26
CA GLY A 88 14.71 -9.32 5.63
C GLY A 88 14.88 -7.82 5.32
N ALA A 89 13.86 -7.16 4.76
CA ALA A 89 13.90 -5.73 4.49
C ALA A 89 12.50 -5.10 4.60
N TYR A 90 12.44 -3.83 5.02
CA TYR A 90 11.20 -3.05 4.91
C TYR A 90 10.97 -2.62 3.46
N ASN A 91 11.86 -1.78 2.94
CA ASN A 91 11.92 -1.33 1.55
C ASN A 91 13.34 -0.77 1.30
N LEU A 92 13.86 -0.91 0.08
CA LEU A 92 15.23 -0.52 -0.32
C LEU A 92 15.28 0.87 -1.00
N GLY A 93 14.15 1.58 -1.09
CA GLY A 93 14.06 2.92 -1.64
C GLY A 93 13.64 2.93 -3.11
N GLY A 94 14.26 3.79 -3.91
CA GLY A 94 13.88 4.01 -5.31
C GLY A 94 14.18 2.81 -6.22
N ASP A 95 13.50 2.76 -7.36
CA ASP A 95 13.73 1.75 -8.39
C ASP A 95 15.02 2.06 -9.18
N LEU A 96 16.16 1.57 -8.69
CA LEU A 96 17.46 1.80 -9.33
C LEU A 96 17.54 1.18 -10.73
N GLY A 97 16.79 0.11 -11.00
CA GLY A 97 16.72 -0.49 -12.33
C GLY A 97 16.08 0.48 -13.33
N LEU A 98 14.95 1.08 -12.95
CA LEU A 98 14.31 2.13 -13.71
C LEU A 98 15.21 3.37 -13.87
N PHE A 99 15.90 3.80 -12.80
CA PHE A 99 16.79 4.96 -12.87
C PHE A 99 17.89 4.75 -13.90
N MET A 100 18.55 3.60 -13.89
CA MET A 100 19.59 3.29 -14.88
C MET A 100 19.05 3.35 -16.31
N LEU A 101 17.85 2.83 -16.55
CA LEU A 101 17.22 2.85 -17.87
C LEU A 101 16.94 4.29 -18.34
N LEU A 102 16.31 5.10 -17.48
CA LEU A 102 15.94 6.48 -17.83
C LEU A 102 17.15 7.40 -17.97
N ILE A 103 18.17 7.23 -17.11
CA ILE A 103 19.42 8.00 -17.19
C ILE A 103 20.15 7.67 -18.50
N LYS A 104 20.27 6.39 -18.87
CA LYS A 104 20.89 5.99 -20.15
C LYS A 104 20.13 6.50 -21.37
N ALA A 105 18.80 6.60 -21.26
CA ALA A 105 17.95 7.17 -22.30
C ALA A 105 17.91 8.72 -22.30
N HIS A 106 18.58 9.38 -21.35
CA HIS A 106 18.48 10.83 -21.12
C HIS A 106 17.04 11.33 -20.93
N ASP A 107 16.13 10.48 -20.44
CA ASP A 107 14.72 10.84 -20.24
C ASP A 107 14.51 11.49 -18.87
N ARG A 108 14.91 12.75 -18.78
CA ARG A 108 14.74 13.59 -17.57
C ARG A 108 13.26 13.75 -17.19
N THR A 109 12.37 13.82 -18.18
CA THR A 109 10.94 14.02 -17.95
C THR A 109 10.32 12.81 -17.27
N ALA A 110 10.61 11.60 -17.74
CA ALA A 110 10.13 10.38 -17.10
C ALA A 110 10.72 10.20 -15.68
N LEU A 111 12.00 10.55 -15.48
CA LEU A 111 12.62 10.50 -14.15
C LEU A 111 11.96 11.49 -13.18
N GLY A 112 11.63 12.71 -13.66
CA GLY A 112 10.87 13.70 -12.89
C GLY A 112 9.47 13.20 -12.51
N ARG A 113 8.74 12.61 -13.47
CA ARG A 113 7.41 12.02 -13.21
C ARG A 113 7.46 10.88 -12.19
N TYR A 114 8.53 10.08 -12.18
CA TYR A 114 8.73 9.08 -11.13
C TYR A 114 8.88 9.75 -9.76
N ALA A 115 9.71 10.79 -9.66
CA ALA A 115 9.92 11.52 -8.41
C ALA A 115 8.62 12.16 -7.88
N GLU A 116 7.82 12.78 -8.77
CA GLU A 116 6.50 13.31 -8.43
C GLU A 116 5.58 12.23 -7.84
N LYS A 117 5.52 11.03 -8.45
CA LYS A 117 4.73 9.91 -7.91
C LYS A 117 5.17 9.48 -6.52
N CYS A 118 6.46 9.51 -6.23
CA CYS A 118 6.97 9.23 -4.88
C CYS A 118 6.50 10.30 -3.87
N ILE A 119 6.53 11.58 -4.26
CA ILE A 119 6.08 12.69 -3.43
C ILE A 119 4.58 12.59 -3.18
N ASP A 120 3.78 12.35 -4.22
CA ASP A 120 2.32 12.23 -4.12
C ASP A 120 1.90 11.10 -3.15
N ASN A 121 2.63 9.98 -3.15
CA ASN A 121 2.38 8.87 -2.24
C ASN A 121 2.73 9.22 -0.79
N LEU A 122 3.83 9.93 -0.56
CA LEU A 122 4.29 10.27 0.80
C LEU A 122 3.50 11.42 1.41
N TYR A 123 3.16 12.43 0.63
CA TYR A 123 2.49 13.65 1.12
C TYR A 123 1.04 13.39 1.53
N ALA A 124 0.35 12.52 0.81
CA ALA A 124 -1.06 12.23 1.06
C ALA A 124 -1.30 11.21 2.18
N ARG A 125 -0.24 10.75 2.87
CA ARG A 125 -0.31 9.79 3.97
C ARG A 125 -0.21 10.44 5.34
#